data_AF-F9YR02-F1
#
_entry.id   AF-F9YR02-F1
#
_cell.length_a   1.000
_cell.length_b   1.000
_cell.length_c   1.000
_cell.angle_alpha   90.00
_cell.angle_beta   90.00
_cell.angle_gamma   90.00
#
_symmetry.space_group_name_H-M   'P 1'
#
loop_
_entity.id
_entity.type
_entity.pdbx_description
1 polymer ?
#
loop_
_entity_poly.entity_id
_entity_poly.type
_entity_poly.pdbx_seq_one_letter_code
_entity_poly.pdbx_strand_id
1 'polypeptide(L)'
;MKRVIVDYKKLTNEILSILVEKYPDGYGDDDVIRFKNAKNETVEALEVRTDDVIYLVKVSTRLADTMENFDEDDDFNADASGDIESATLEIPEESMEEED
;
A
#
# COMPACT_ATOMS: atom_id res chain seq x y z
N MET A 1 1.37 -6.40 -14.73
CA MET A 1 1.80 -5.61 -13.56
C MET A 1 0.86 -5.89 -12.40
N LYS A 2 1.38 -6.31 -11.25
CA LYS A 2 0.57 -6.68 -10.07
C LYS A 2 0.35 -5.45 -9.18
N ARG A 3 -0.89 -5.27 -8.69
CA ARG A 3 -1.23 -4.23 -7.72
C ARG A 3 -1.54 -4.89 -6.38
N VAL A 4 -0.87 -4.46 -5.32
CA VAL A 4 -1.03 -5.01 -3.98
C VAL A 4 -1.45 -3.90 -3.04
N ILE A 5 -2.61 -4.05 -2.39
CA ILE A 5 -3.07 -3.11 -1.36
C ILE A 5 -2.52 -3.59 -0.02
N VAL A 6 -1.80 -2.72 0.67
CA VAL A 6 -1.15 -3.03 1.94
C VAL A 6 -1.67 -2.05 2.99
N ASP A 7 -2.27 -2.57 4.05
CA ASP A 7 -2.61 -1.78 5.24
C ASP A 7 -1.37 -1.55 6.10
N TYR A 8 -1.38 -0.50 6.92
CA TYR A 8 -0.37 -0.26 7.96
C TYR A 8 0.02 -1.52 8.76
N LYS A 9 -0.94 -2.40 9.06
CA LYS A 9 -0.70 -3.64 9.82
C LYS A 9 0.12 -4.68 9.07
N LYS A 10 0.12 -4.62 7.74
CA LYS A 10 0.80 -5.57 6.85
C LYS A 10 2.00 -4.91 6.17
N LEU A 11 2.38 -3.71 6.60
CA LEU A 11 3.52 -3.01 6.05
C LEU A 11 4.80 -3.76 6.41
N THR A 12 5.68 -3.92 5.44
CA THR A 12 7.04 -4.35 5.68
C THR A 12 7.92 -3.11 5.87
N ASN A 13 9.01 -3.27 6.64
CA ASN A 13 10.00 -2.22 6.86
C ASN A 13 10.53 -1.65 5.53
N GLU A 14 10.71 -2.50 4.50
CA GLU A 14 11.11 -2.09 3.16
C GLU A 14 10.19 -1.03 2.53
N ILE A 15 8.86 -1.24 2.60
CA ILE A 15 7.89 -0.29 2.03
C ILE A 15 7.87 1.01 2.84
N LEU A 16 8.05 0.92 4.17
CA LEU A 16 8.11 2.08 5.05
C LEU A 16 9.34 2.95 4.76
N SER A 17 10.52 2.33 4.61
CA SER A 17 11.76 3.01 4.23
C SER A 17 11.59 3.76 2.92
N ILE A 18 11.03 3.11 1.88
CA ILE A 18 10.80 3.78 0.58
C ILE A 18 9.88 5.00 0.73
N LEU A 19 8.84 4.90 1.57
CA LEU A 19 7.96 6.02 1.85
C LEU A 19 8.71 7.17 2.55
N VAL A 20 9.49 6.88 3.59
CA VAL A 20 10.25 7.89 4.35
C VAL A 20 11.33 8.54 3.49
N GLU A 21 12.05 7.76 2.69
CA GLU A 21 13.07 8.27 1.75
C GLU A 21 12.47 9.14 0.66
N LYS A 22 11.28 8.78 0.15
CA LYS A 22 10.60 9.53 -0.91
C LYS A 22 9.89 10.77 -0.37
N TYR A 23 9.40 10.72 0.86
CA TYR A 23 8.63 11.77 1.52
C TYR A 23 9.25 12.15 2.87
N PRO A 24 10.48 12.69 2.89
CA PRO A 24 11.16 13.05 4.14
C PRO A 24 10.47 14.21 4.88
N ASP A 25 9.77 15.08 4.15
CA ASP A 25 8.97 16.18 4.69
C ASP A 25 7.49 15.77 4.90
N GLY A 26 7.16 14.48 4.75
CA GLY A 26 5.80 13.96 4.73
C GLY A 26 5.14 14.00 3.34
N TYR A 27 3.91 13.49 3.27
CA TYR A 27 3.11 13.43 2.04
C TYR A 27 1.98 14.47 2.07
N GLY A 28 1.65 15.05 0.91
CA GLY A 28 0.53 15.97 0.76
C GLY A 28 -0.76 15.27 0.32
N ASP A 29 -1.90 15.98 0.34
CA ASP A 29 -3.15 15.49 -0.25
C ASP A 29 -3.02 15.17 -1.75
N ASP A 30 -2.08 15.80 -2.46
CA ASP A 30 -1.80 15.56 -3.90
C ASP A 30 -1.13 14.20 -4.15
N ASP A 31 -0.37 13.70 -3.16
CA ASP A 31 0.28 12.38 -3.21
C ASP A 31 -0.68 11.24 -2.85
N VAL A 32 -1.78 11.56 -2.17
CA VAL A 32 -2.74 10.58 -1.67
C VAL A 32 -3.75 10.23 -2.77
N ILE A 33 -3.73 8.96 -3.17
CA ILE A 33 -4.71 8.41 -4.10
C ILE A 33 -5.99 8.08 -3.33
N ARG A 34 -7.08 8.76 -3.69
CA ARG A 34 -8.44 8.48 -3.21
C ARG A 34 -9.18 7.62 -4.22
N PHE A 35 -9.58 6.43 -3.81
CA PHE A 35 -10.40 5.54 -4.63
C PHE A 35 -11.51 4.90 -3.80
N LYS A 36 -12.57 4.43 -4.47
CA LYS A 36 -13.62 3.65 -3.81
C LYS A 36 -13.31 2.16 -3.91
N ASN A 37 -13.32 1.46 -2.78
CA ASN A 37 -13.15 0.01 -2.79
C ASN A 37 -14.45 -0.72 -3.26
N ALA A 38 -14.40 -2.05 -3.33
CA ALA A 38 -15.56 -2.88 -3.68
C ALA A 38 -16.77 -2.71 -2.74
N LYS A 39 -16.56 -2.20 -1.51
CA LYS A 39 -17.61 -1.88 -0.53
C LYS A 39 -18.14 -0.45 -0.65
N ASN A 40 -17.72 0.29 -1.68
CA ASN A 40 -18.05 1.69 -1.91
C ASN A 40 -17.54 2.65 -0.83
N GLU A 41 -16.57 2.22 -0.03
CA GLU A 41 -15.88 3.03 0.96
C GLU A 41 -14.76 3.82 0.29
N THR A 42 -14.60 5.09 0.67
CA THR A 42 -13.46 5.91 0.24
C THR A 42 -12.21 5.43 0.97
N VAL A 43 -11.23 4.96 0.20
CA VAL A 43 -9.93 4.54 0.67
C VAL A 43 -8.89 5.52 0.17
N GLU A 44 -8.00 5.90 1.07
CA GLU A 44 -6.86 6.78 0.85
C GLU A 44 -5.59 5.93 0.90
N ALA A 45 -4.77 5.99 -0.15
CA ALA A 45 -3.52 5.25 -0.20
C ALA A 45 -2.39 6.03 -0.88
N LEU A 46 -1.15 5.80 -0.44
CA LEU A 46 0.06 6.26 -1.12
C LEU A 46 0.52 5.19 -2.12
N GLU A 47 0.85 5.60 -3.34
CA GLU A 47 1.38 4.70 -4.36
C GLU A 47 2.91 4.60 -4.28
N VAL A 48 3.38 3.37 -4.07
CA VAL A 48 4.79 3.01 -4.10
C VAL A 48 5.02 2.05 -5.25
N ARG A 49 5.74 2.50 -6.27
CA ARG A 49 6.06 1.71 -7.45
C ARG A 49 7.42 1.05 -7.28
N THR A 50 7.43 -0.28 -7.29
CA THR A 50 8.65 -1.09 -7.38
C THR A 50 8.79 -1.66 -8.80
N ASP A 51 9.87 -2.39 -9.06
CA ASP A 51 10.23 -2.88 -10.40
C ASP A 51 9.13 -3.77 -11.03
N ASP A 52 8.46 -4.60 -10.22
CA ASP A 52 7.43 -5.56 -10.68
C ASP A 52 6.02 -5.27 -10.11
N VAL A 53 5.95 -4.62 -8.95
CA VAL A 53 4.73 -4.48 -8.15
C VAL A 53 4.42 -3.03 -7.81
N ILE A 54 3.14 -2.67 -7.89
CA ILE A 54 2.62 -1.38 -7.41
C ILE A 54 1.96 -1.61 -6.06
N TYR A 55 2.53 -1.05 -5.01
CA TYR A 55 1.99 -1.10 -3.66
C TYR A 55 1.11 0.13 -3.39
N LEU A 56 -0.11 -0.11 -2.94
CA LEU A 56 -1.04 0.92 -2.49
C LEU A 56 -1.10 0.86 -0.96
N VAL A 57 -0.32 1.71 -0.32
CA VAL A 57 -0.20 1.76 1.14
C VAL A 57 -1.33 2.59 1.70
N LYS A 58 -2.25 1.94 2.41
CA LYS A 58 -3.40 2.64 2.98
C LYS A 58 -2.98 3.63 4.06
N VAL A 59 -3.27 4.90 3.81
CA VAL A 59 -3.00 5.97 4.76
C VAL A 59 -4.04 5.90 5.87
N SER A 60 -3.59 5.62 7.08
CA SER A 60 -4.40 5.72 8.29
C SER A 60 -3.74 6.73 9.22
N THR A 61 -4.48 7.28 10.18
CA THR A 61 -3.92 8.21 11.19
C THR A 61 -2.66 7.68 11.89
N ARG A 62 -2.51 6.35 12.01
CA ARG A 62 -1.32 5.70 12.57
C ARG A 62 -0.09 5.72 11.66
N LEU A 63 -0.27 5.73 10.34
CA LEU A 63 0.87 5.73 9.41
C LEU A 63 1.66 7.02 9.51
N ALA A 64 0.98 8.17 9.59
CA ALA A 64 1.63 9.47 9.76
C ALA A 64 2.47 9.53 11.05
N ASP A 65 1.91 9.03 12.15
CA ASP A 65 2.56 8.97 13.46
C ASP A 65 3.81 8.09 13.43
N THR A 66 3.71 6.90 12.83
CA THR A 66 4.87 6.00 12.67
C THR A 66 5.89 6.56 11.71
N MET A 67 5.50 7.24 10.63
CA MET A 67 6.44 7.84 9.67
C MET A 67 7.25 8.98 10.28
N GLU A 68 6.65 9.78 11.17
CA GLU A 68 7.34 10.85 11.91
C GLU A 68 8.27 10.30 13.00
N ASN A 69 7.92 9.15 13.59
CA ASN A 69 8.68 8.49 14.66
C ASN A 69 9.52 7.29 14.19
N PHE A 70 9.60 7.03 12.89
CA PHE A 70 10.33 5.88 12.35
C PHE A 70 11.83 6.15 12.43
N ASP A 71 12.51 5.43 13.33
CA ASP A 71 13.97 5.37 13.42
C ASP A 71 14.38 3.96 12.98
N GLU A 72 15.43 3.80 12.17
CA GLU A 72 15.84 2.52 11.58
C GLU A 72 16.14 1.41 12.64
N ASP A 73 16.26 1.79 13.92
CA ASP A 73 16.47 0.91 15.07
C ASP A 73 15.16 0.46 15.77
N ASP A 74 14.00 1.06 15.45
CA ASP A 74 12.70 0.72 16.07
C ASP A 74 12.05 -0.45 15.32
N ASP A 75 12.14 -1.64 15.92
CA ASP A 75 11.58 -2.90 15.43
C ASP A 75 10.06 -2.71 15.18
N PHE A 76 9.69 -2.45 13.92
CA PHE A 76 8.32 -2.22 13.49
C PHE A 76 7.47 -3.49 13.72
N ASN A 77 7.02 -3.68 14.96
CA ASN A 77 6.15 -4.77 15.35
C ASN A 77 4.70 -4.36 15.17
N ALA A 78 4.27 -4.21 13.91
CA ALA A 78 2.87 -4.11 13.57
C ALA A 78 2.22 -5.47 13.84
N ASP A 79 1.80 -5.69 15.09
CA ASP A 79 1.04 -6.85 15.61
C ASP A 79 0.34 -7.64 14.51
N ALA A 80 1.05 -8.65 14.01
CA ALA A 80 0.60 -9.61 13.01
C ALA A 80 -0.29 -10.66 13.70
N SER A 81 -1.35 -10.19 14.36
CA SER A 81 -2.40 -11.03 14.88
C SER A 81 -3.56 -11.04 13.88
N GLY A 82 -3.56 -12.03 12.98
CA GLY A 82 -4.76 -12.48 12.29
C GLY A 82 -4.75 -12.39 10.76
N ASP A 83 -4.67 -13.57 10.14
CA ASP A 83 -5.26 -13.89 8.84
C ASP A 83 -4.51 -13.39 7.60
N ILE A 84 -3.48 -14.16 7.26
CA ILE A 84 -3.01 -14.39 5.89
C ILE A 84 -4.06 -15.19 5.10
N GLU A 85 -5.23 -14.61 4.84
CA GLU A 85 -6.00 -15.04 3.66
C GLU A 85 -5.38 -14.37 2.44
N SER A 86 -4.52 -15.14 1.78
CA SER A 86 -4.01 -14.90 0.44
C SER A 86 -5.19 -14.93 -0.55
N ALA A 87 -5.97 -13.83 -0.58
CA ALA A 87 -6.92 -13.57 -1.64
C ALA A 87 -6.12 -13.15 -2.88
N THR A 88 -5.53 -14.14 -3.53
CA THR A 88 -5.15 -14.06 -4.93
C THR A 88 -6.44 -13.85 -5.73
N LEU A 89 -6.83 -12.58 -5.93
CA LEU A 89 -7.84 -12.27 -6.94
C LEU A 89 -7.21 -12.50 -8.30
N GLU A 90 -7.34 -13.73 -8.79
CA GLU A 90 -7.24 -14.07 -10.19
C GLU A 90 -8.36 -13.30 -10.91
N ILE A 91 -7.98 -12.19 -11.54
CA ILE A 91 -8.84 -11.50 -12.50
C ILE A 91 -8.82 -12.41 -13.75
N PRO A 92 -9.94 -13.00 -14.18
CA PRO A 92 -9.96 -13.72 -15.44
C PRO A 92 -9.64 -12.71 -16.56
N GLU A 93 -8.62 -13.04 -17.33
CA GLU A 93 -8.23 -12.35 -18.57
C GLU A 93 -9.39 -12.49 -19.56
N GLU A 94 -10.25 -11.47 -19.65
CA GLU A 94 -11.29 -11.38 -20.67
C GLU A 94 -10.64 -10.92 -21.98
N SER A 95 -10.35 -11.92 -22.81
CA SER A 95 -10.36 -11.93 -24.28
C SER A 95 -10.07 -10.61 -25.00
N MET A 96 -8.80 -10.40 -25.37
CA MET A 96 -8.50 -9.80 -26.68
C MET A 96 -8.65 -10.92 -27.73
N GLU A 97 -9.86 -11.07 -28.27
CA GLU A 97 -10.05 -11.71 -29.55
C GLU A 97 -9.70 -10.68 -30.64
N GLU A 98 -8.56 -10.92 -31.29
CA GLU A 98 -8.28 -10.38 -32.61
C GLU A 98 -9.22 -11.06 -33.62
N GLU A 99 -9.92 -10.28 -34.44
CA GLU A 99 -10.53 -10.77 -35.68
C GLU A 99 -10.23 -9.75 -36.81
N ASP A 100 -9.40 -10.22 -37.74
CA ASP A 100 -9.02 -9.74 -39.11
C ASP A 100 -8.75 -8.24 -39.40
#